data_AF-A0A6I6H975-F1
#
_entry.id   AF-A0A6I6H975-F1
#
_cell.length_a   1.000
_cell.length_b   1.000
_cell.length_c   1.000
_cell.angle_alpha   90.00
_cell.angle_beta   90.00
_cell.angle_gamma   90.00
#
_symmetry.space_group_name_H-M   'P 1'
#
loop_
_entity.id
_entity.type
_entity.pdbx_description
1 polymer ?
#
loop_
_entity_poly.entity_id
_entity_poly.type
_entity_poly.pdbx_seq_one_letter_code
_entity_poly.pdbx_strand_id
1 'polypeptide(L)'
;MPRPHAKLLCAALLAGDSSLLLASTGGFVEDSRLELINRNYYFNRDLRNGASNTQGVNPALPASERNGYREEWAHGLMLRYASGFSQGTLGLGVDAHAHLGIKLDSGAGRTGTALLPISHNRQADAKVEDHYSQAGAALKLRAWDTELKWGEMRTATPVFTTADSRLLPEMATGVYLRSQALGPVQVEAGHFTAYHEFASSNRDDSLRTRYSDAQVRSLDFIGASYRLGDALGLKLFHARAEDNWLQNYLNLNYNVPLGSGQGLNFDTHVYRSDATGRQLSGPIDNTSWSLATAYRVGAHRFTLAYQQIDGDTPFDYVGGLSIDLANSVQLSDFNAPGMKSQQARYDLDLAALGIPGLSFMTRYVTGRGASDNGWTPGAHFAGGPASTYGMYDGARWHELDIDVRYVVQQGWARGMLLRTRFATYRGNHEAAADLQDINEVRVIVEYPLDLL
;
A
#
# COMPACT_ATOMS: atom_id res chain seq x y z
N MET A 1 -14.46 20.85 40.77
CA MET A 1 -13.23 20.41 40.07
C MET A 1 -13.60 19.28 39.11
N PRO A 2 -13.81 19.56 37.80
CA PRO A 2 -14.07 18.51 36.82
C PRO A 2 -12.78 18.08 36.12
N ARG A 3 -12.60 16.77 36.00
CA ARG A 3 -11.49 16.08 35.33
C ARG A 3 -11.61 16.24 33.80
N PRO A 4 -10.55 16.58 33.05
CA PRO A 4 -10.62 16.58 31.59
C PRO A 4 -10.40 15.15 31.06
N HIS A 5 -11.41 14.64 30.35
CA HIS A 5 -11.27 13.44 29.52
C HIS A 5 -10.50 13.80 28.24
N ALA A 6 -9.19 13.57 28.23
CA ALA A 6 -8.40 13.61 27.01
C ALA A 6 -8.67 12.32 26.21
N LYS A 7 -9.57 12.40 25.23
CA LYS A 7 -9.70 11.37 24.20
C LYS A 7 -8.47 11.49 23.28
N LEU A 8 -7.56 10.51 23.35
CA LEU A 8 -6.47 10.36 22.41
C LEU A 8 -7.06 10.11 21.02
N LEU A 9 -6.89 11.08 20.13
CA LEU A 9 -7.17 10.94 18.70
C LEU A 9 -5.91 10.35 18.06
N CYS A 10 -5.86 9.03 17.88
CA CYS A 10 -4.91 8.39 16.98
C CYS A 10 -5.30 8.76 15.55
N ALA A 11 -4.68 9.80 15.01
CA ALA A 11 -4.79 10.16 13.61
C ALA A 11 -4.08 9.12 12.74
N ALA A 12 -4.81 8.05 12.40
CA ALA A 12 -4.63 7.44 11.10
C ALA A 12 -5.10 8.48 10.06
N LEU A 13 -4.19 8.98 9.22
CA LEU A 13 -4.54 9.64 7.96
C LEU A 13 -5.08 8.59 6.99
N LEU A 14 -6.22 7.99 7.36
CA LEU A 14 -7.24 7.54 6.45
C LEU A 14 -8.26 8.66 6.48
N ALA A 15 -8.32 9.47 5.42
CA ALA A 15 -9.43 10.40 5.22
C ALA A 15 -10.72 9.57 5.15
N GLY A 16 -11.37 9.41 6.30
CA GLY A 16 -12.40 8.42 6.51
C GLY A 16 -13.29 8.81 7.68
N ASP A 17 -13.64 10.09 7.77
CA ASP A 17 -14.75 10.57 8.59
C ASP A 17 -15.41 11.75 7.86
N SER A 18 -16.32 11.41 6.95
CA SER A 18 -17.41 12.32 6.57
C SER A 18 -18.67 11.69 7.11
N SER A 19 -19.05 12.08 8.32
CA SER A 19 -20.42 11.91 8.80
C SER A 19 -21.34 12.57 7.77
N LEU A 20 -22.02 11.75 6.96
CA LEU A 20 -23.17 12.14 6.14
C LEU A 20 -24.33 12.45 7.09
N LEU A 21 -24.23 13.58 7.77
CA LEU A 21 -25.42 14.31 8.19
C LEU A 21 -25.84 15.12 6.95
N LEU A 22 -27.13 15.14 6.67
CA LEU A 22 -27.80 16.08 5.74
C LEU A 22 -27.66 17.54 6.26
N ALA A 23 -26.44 17.96 6.58
CA ALA A 23 -26.09 19.35 6.74
C ALA A 23 -26.21 19.99 5.36
N SER A 24 -26.83 21.17 5.29
CA SER A 24 -26.80 22.01 4.11
C SER A 24 -25.37 22.06 3.58
N THR A 25 -25.14 21.44 2.43
CA THR A 25 -23.87 21.62 1.71
C THR A 25 -23.72 23.11 1.48
N GLY A 26 -22.61 23.69 1.92
CA GLY A 26 -22.28 25.09 1.64
C GLY A 26 -22.41 25.37 0.15
N GLY A 27 -22.07 24.38 -0.68
CA GLY A 27 -22.20 24.41 -2.13
C GLY A 27 -20.93 23.92 -2.80
N PHE A 28 -20.87 24.03 -4.12
CA PHE A 28 -19.73 23.53 -4.90
C PHE A 28 -18.41 24.21 -4.52
N VAL A 29 -18.44 25.51 -4.22
CA VAL A 29 -17.24 26.31 -3.92
C VAL A 29 -17.03 26.42 -2.42
N GLU A 30 -18.11 26.56 -1.67
CA GLU A 30 -18.11 26.83 -0.24
C GLU A 30 -17.61 25.65 0.60
N ASP A 31 -17.83 24.41 0.12
CA ASP A 31 -17.29 23.20 0.74
C ASP A 31 -16.03 22.69 0.02
N SER A 32 -15.42 23.49 -0.86
CA SER A 32 -14.16 23.12 -1.52
C SER A 32 -13.01 23.04 -0.54
N ARG A 33 -12.07 22.13 -0.82
CA ARG A 33 -10.81 21.98 -0.11
C ARG A 33 -9.65 21.96 -1.09
N LEU A 34 -8.56 22.62 -0.74
CA LEU A 34 -7.31 22.59 -1.50
C LEU A 34 -6.14 22.31 -0.58
N GLU A 35 -5.46 21.19 -0.78
CA GLU A 35 -4.30 20.77 0.02
C GLU A 35 -3.06 20.66 -0.86
N LEU A 36 -1.92 21.15 -0.36
CA LEU A 36 -0.61 20.87 -0.92
C LEU A 36 0.22 20.05 0.05
N ILE A 37 0.56 18.82 -0.32
CA ILE A 37 1.47 17.97 0.45
C ILE A 37 2.88 18.09 -0.14
N ASN A 38 3.81 18.55 0.69
CA ASN A 38 5.24 18.57 0.37
C ASN A 38 5.87 17.30 0.94
N ARG A 39 6.59 16.51 0.14
CA ARG A 39 7.24 15.27 0.59
C ARG A 39 8.70 15.25 0.18
N ASN A 40 9.63 15.25 1.13
CA ASN A 40 11.03 14.95 0.89
C ASN A 40 11.28 13.47 1.21
N TYR A 41 11.87 12.73 0.28
CA TYR A 41 12.03 11.28 0.39
C TYR A 41 13.44 10.87 0.01
N TYR A 42 14.22 10.43 0.99
CA TYR A 42 15.48 9.73 0.80
C TYR A 42 15.25 8.23 0.94
N PHE A 43 15.75 7.46 -0.02
CA PHE A 43 15.64 6.01 -0.06
C PHE A 43 17.01 5.42 -0.39
N ASN A 44 17.51 4.53 0.46
CA ASN A 44 18.70 3.74 0.21
C ASN A 44 18.41 2.26 0.45
N ARG A 45 18.75 1.42 -0.52
CA ARG A 45 18.68 -0.04 -0.45
C ARG A 45 20.04 -0.61 -0.79
N ASP A 46 20.75 -1.06 0.23
CA ASP A 46 22.05 -1.71 0.15
C ASP A 46 21.85 -3.22 -0.04
N LEU A 47 22.32 -3.74 -1.17
CA LEU A 47 22.29 -5.15 -1.53
C LEU A 47 23.56 -5.82 -0.99
N ARG A 48 23.40 -6.90 -0.23
CA ARG A 48 24.49 -7.52 0.51
C ARG A 48 25.12 -8.68 -0.28
N ASN A 49 26.23 -9.20 0.25
CA ASN A 49 26.89 -10.42 -0.23
C ASN A 49 27.36 -10.37 -1.70
N GLY A 50 27.86 -9.21 -2.15
CA GLY A 50 28.40 -9.04 -3.51
C GLY A 50 27.33 -8.89 -4.61
N ALA A 51 26.07 -8.73 -4.20
CA ALA A 51 24.97 -8.33 -5.06
C ALA A 51 25.23 -7.02 -5.81
N SER A 52 24.55 -6.84 -6.94
CA SER A 52 24.69 -5.65 -7.78
C SER A 52 23.34 -5.08 -8.21
N ASN A 53 23.29 -3.77 -8.44
CA ASN A 53 22.08 -3.08 -8.86
C ASN A 53 21.74 -3.38 -10.32
N THR A 54 20.91 -4.40 -10.53
CA THR A 54 20.40 -4.79 -11.85
C THR A 54 19.39 -3.79 -12.44
N GLN A 55 18.90 -2.84 -11.65
CA GLN A 55 17.90 -1.85 -12.07
C GLN A 55 18.51 -0.51 -12.50
N GLY A 56 19.84 -0.38 -12.46
CA GLY A 56 20.56 0.79 -12.96
C GLY A 56 20.52 0.90 -14.49
N VAL A 57 20.54 2.12 -15.02
CA VAL A 57 20.67 2.43 -16.45
C VAL A 57 22.12 2.57 -16.91
N ASN A 58 22.96 1.68 -16.40
CA ASN A 58 24.34 1.47 -16.82
C ASN A 58 24.53 0.01 -17.32
N PRO A 59 23.68 -0.49 -18.23
CA PRO A 59 23.63 -1.91 -18.56
C PRO A 59 24.94 -2.43 -19.18
N ALA A 60 25.72 -1.55 -19.80
CA ALA A 60 27.01 -1.87 -20.39
C ALA A 60 28.08 -2.26 -19.34
N LEU A 61 27.91 -1.87 -18.07
CA LEU A 61 28.85 -2.27 -17.02
C LEU A 61 28.59 -3.73 -16.61
N PRO A 62 29.65 -4.56 -16.48
CA PRO A 62 29.52 -5.90 -15.93
C PRO A 62 29.01 -5.84 -14.48
N ALA A 63 28.34 -6.88 -14.01
CA ALA A 63 27.74 -6.92 -12.67
C ALA A 63 28.74 -6.59 -11.55
N SER A 64 30.00 -7.00 -11.70
CA SER A 64 31.09 -6.73 -10.77
C SER A 64 31.47 -5.25 -10.63
N GLU A 65 31.11 -4.42 -11.61
CA GLU A 65 31.40 -2.97 -11.63
C GLU A 65 30.16 -2.13 -11.31
N ARG A 66 29.00 -2.77 -11.11
CA ARG A 66 27.77 -2.07 -10.73
C ARG A 66 27.72 -1.86 -9.23
N ASN A 67 27.06 -0.78 -8.83
CA ASN A 67 26.84 -0.47 -7.42
C ASN A 67 26.12 -1.63 -6.73
N GLY A 68 26.55 -1.97 -5.52
CA GLY A 68 25.83 -2.89 -4.63
C GLY A 68 24.60 -2.26 -3.97
N TYR A 69 24.11 -1.11 -4.44
CA TYR A 69 23.01 -0.39 -3.79
C TYR A 69 22.17 0.41 -4.79
N ARG A 70 20.96 0.76 -4.35
CA ARG A 70 20.09 1.76 -4.96
C ARG A 70 19.93 2.91 -4.00
N GLU A 71 20.01 4.13 -4.49
CA GLU A 71 19.93 5.33 -3.69
C GLU A 71 19.34 6.49 -4.49
N GLU A 72 18.21 6.99 -4.04
CA GLU A 72 17.54 8.14 -4.66
C GLU A 72 17.06 9.10 -3.57
N TRP A 73 17.21 10.39 -3.84
CA TRP A 73 16.67 11.47 -3.03
C TRP A 73 15.84 12.39 -3.92
N ALA A 74 14.58 12.59 -3.54
CA ALA A 74 13.65 13.39 -4.33
C ALA A 74 12.70 14.21 -3.47
N HIS A 75 12.10 15.22 -4.08
CA HIS A 75 11.05 16.05 -3.50
C HIS A 75 9.77 15.97 -4.33
N GLY A 76 8.63 15.78 -3.66
CA GLY A 76 7.31 15.68 -4.26
C GLY A 76 6.42 16.82 -3.80
N LEU A 77 5.70 17.42 -4.74
CA LEU A 77 4.65 18.40 -4.51
C LEU A 77 3.34 17.78 -4.99
N MET A 78 2.38 17.57 -4.09
CA MET A 78 1.10 16.95 -4.41
C MET A 78 -0.04 17.89 -4.07
N LEU A 79 -0.58 18.54 -5.09
CA LEU A 79 -1.76 19.38 -4.98
C LEU A 79 -3.02 18.52 -5.13
N ARG A 80 -3.97 18.67 -4.20
CA ARG A 80 -5.25 17.96 -4.19
C ARG A 80 -6.38 18.96 -4.03
N TYR A 81 -7.30 18.94 -4.96
CA TYR A 81 -8.52 19.74 -4.93
C TYR A 81 -9.73 18.81 -4.83
N ALA A 82 -10.63 19.12 -3.92
CA ALA A 82 -11.93 18.46 -3.83
C ALA A 82 -12.99 19.55 -3.71
N SER A 83 -13.86 19.68 -4.72
CA SER A 83 -14.98 20.61 -4.61
C SER A 83 -15.98 20.16 -3.55
N GLY A 84 -16.86 21.05 -3.13
CA GLY A 84 -18.13 20.65 -2.55
C GLY A 84 -19.05 19.95 -3.55
N PHE A 85 -20.29 19.67 -3.13
CA PHE A 85 -21.35 19.25 -4.04
C PHE A 85 -22.30 20.41 -4.31
N SER A 86 -22.78 20.54 -5.55
CA SER A 86 -23.85 21.48 -5.88
C SER A 86 -25.10 21.19 -5.04
N GLN A 87 -25.85 22.24 -4.70
CA GLN A 87 -27.10 22.09 -3.96
C GLN A 87 -28.19 21.40 -4.80
N GLY A 88 -29.04 20.62 -4.14
CA GLY A 88 -30.16 19.89 -4.75
C GLY A 88 -30.18 18.41 -4.39
N THR A 89 -31.19 17.69 -4.89
CA THR A 89 -31.31 16.23 -4.70
C THR A 89 -30.13 15.47 -5.32
N LEU A 90 -29.59 16.01 -6.41
CA LEU A 90 -28.43 15.50 -7.12
C LEU A 90 -27.29 16.51 -6.99
N GLY A 91 -26.28 16.15 -6.21
CA GLY A 91 -25.08 16.96 -6.04
C GLY A 91 -24.02 16.58 -7.07
N LEU A 92 -23.48 17.58 -7.77
CA LEU A 92 -22.34 17.44 -8.68
C LEU A 92 -21.10 18.05 -8.05
N GLY A 93 -19.96 17.42 -8.25
CA GLY A 93 -18.66 17.89 -7.78
C GLY A 93 -17.53 17.42 -8.70
N VAL A 94 -16.33 17.91 -8.42
CA VAL A 94 -15.08 17.52 -9.08
C VAL A 94 -14.00 17.32 -8.03
N ASP A 95 -13.27 16.21 -8.14
CA ASP A 95 -11.96 16.04 -7.50
C ASP A 95 -10.87 16.17 -8.56
N ALA A 96 -9.76 16.81 -8.22
CA ALA A 96 -8.62 16.95 -9.10
C ALA A 96 -7.32 16.84 -8.32
N HIS A 97 -6.25 16.45 -9.00
CA HIS A 97 -4.92 16.43 -8.43
C HIS A 97 -3.87 16.85 -9.47
N ALA A 98 -2.77 17.38 -8.96
CA ALA A 98 -1.57 17.66 -9.74
C ALA A 98 -0.36 17.35 -8.88
N HIS A 99 0.52 16.48 -9.37
CA HIS A 99 1.72 16.04 -8.68
C HIS A 99 2.96 16.41 -9.50
N LEU A 100 4.04 16.77 -8.81
CA LEU A 100 5.35 17.03 -9.38
C LEU A 100 6.41 16.35 -8.52
N GLY A 101 7.22 15.49 -9.11
CA GLY A 101 8.42 14.94 -8.51
C GLY A 101 9.67 15.60 -9.06
N ILE A 102 10.65 15.89 -8.20
CA ILE A 102 11.90 16.58 -8.51
C ILE A 102 13.05 15.75 -7.93
N LYS A 103 14.02 15.38 -8.76
CA LYS A 103 15.26 14.73 -8.34
C LYS A 103 16.14 15.71 -7.58
N LEU A 104 16.57 15.32 -6.39
CA LEU A 104 17.60 16.03 -5.62
C LEU A 104 18.95 15.35 -5.80
N ASP A 105 18.99 14.02 -5.75
CA ASP A 105 20.18 13.22 -6.02
C ASP A 105 19.81 11.80 -6.51
N SER A 106 20.37 11.39 -7.64
CA SER A 106 20.35 10.03 -8.19
C SER A 106 21.22 10.01 -9.45
N GLY A 107 21.56 8.83 -9.94
CA GLY A 107 22.31 8.65 -11.19
C GLY A 107 22.14 7.24 -11.76
N ALA A 108 22.74 7.02 -12.94
CA ALA A 108 22.54 5.79 -13.72
C ALA A 108 22.76 4.49 -12.91
N GLY A 109 23.78 4.45 -12.05
CA GLY A 109 24.07 3.28 -11.20
C GLY A 109 23.31 3.22 -9.86
N ARG A 110 22.60 4.29 -9.48
CA ARG A 110 21.94 4.42 -8.16
C ARG A 110 20.41 4.35 -8.24
N THR A 111 19.82 4.40 -9.43
CA THR A 111 18.36 4.38 -9.60
C THR A 111 17.70 3.01 -9.36
N GLY A 112 16.37 2.95 -9.52
CA GLY A 112 15.57 1.73 -9.42
C GLY A 112 14.85 1.57 -8.08
N THR A 113 14.59 2.67 -7.38
CA THR A 113 13.80 2.66 -6.12
C THR A 113 12.32 2.95 -6.34
N ALA A 114 11.96 3.40 -7.55
CA ALA A 114 10.65 3.94 -7.93
C ALA A 114 10.30 5.27 -7.25
N LEU A 115 11.29 6.08 -6.85
CA LEU A 115 11.07 7.50 -6.54
C LEU A 115 11.07 8.38 -7.81
N LEU A 116 11.86 7.99 -8.81
CA LEU A 116 12.07 8.75 -10.05
C LEU A 116 11.85 7.85 -11.28
N PRO A 117 11.23 8.37 -12.36
CA PRO A 117 11.09 7.64 -13.60
C PRO A 117 12.44 7.43 -14.26
N ILE A 118 12.52 6.31 -14.97
CA ILE A 118 13.62 6.01 -15.88
C ILE A 118 13.07 6.10 -17.30
N SER A 119 13.70 6.92 -18.13
CA SER A 119 13.23 7.23 -19.48
C SER A 119 13.46 6.08 -20.47
N HIS A 120 12.91 6.24 -21.69
CA HIS A 120 13.12 5.35 -22.83
C HIS A 120 12.89 3.86 -22.52
N ASN A 121 11.95 3.54 -21.61
CA ASN A 121 11.66 2.17 -21.19
C ASN A 121 12.92 1.38 -20.78
N ARG A 122 13.88 2.04 -20.13
CA ARG A 122 15.17 1.44 -19.71
C ARG A 122 16.04 0.91 -20.87
N GLN A 123 15.87 1.45 -22.09
CA GLN A 123 16.70 1.12 -23.25
C GLN A 123 18.06 1.84 -23.23
N ALA A 124 18.84 1.74 -24.32
CA ALA A 124 20.26 2.11 -24.36
C ALA A 124 20.56 3.58 -24.01
N ASP A 125 19.61 4.49 -24.22
CA ASP A 125 19.68 5.92 -23.93
C ASP A 125 18.91 6.34 -22.67
N ALA A 126 18.45 5.37 -21.87
CA ALA A 126 17.69 5.63 -20.67
C ALA A 126 18.47 6.47 -19.64
N LYS A 127 17.77 7.44 -19.06
CA LYS A 127 18.29 8.32 -18.01
C LYS A 127 17.31 8.38 -16.84
N VAL A 128 17.83 8.73 -15.68
CA VAL A 128 17.03 9.07 -14.51
C VAL A 128 16.53 10.50 -14.70
N GLU A 129 15.23 10.69 -14.84
CA GLU A 129 14.68 12.02 -15.12
C GLU A 129 14.90 12.98 -13.95
N ASP A 130 15.10 14.26 -14.27
CA ASP A 130 15.28 15.31 -13.26
C ASP A 130 13.96 15.72 -12.60
N HIS A 131 12.85 15.55 -13.32
CA HIS A 131 11.51 15.85 -12.85
C HIS A 131 10.46 15.05 -13.62
N TYR A 132 9.28 14.89 -13.04
CA TYR A 132 8.11 14.30 -13.69
C TYR A 132 6.83 14.80 -13.05
N SER A 133 5.73 14.79 -13.80
CA SER A 133 4.46 15.29 -13.33
C SER A 133 3.31 14.37 -13.70
N GLN A 134 2.28 14.39 -12.85
CA GLN A 134 1.02 13.67 -13.05
C GLN A 134 -0.13 14.64 -12.77
N ALA A 135 -1.22 14.55 -13.50
CA ALA A 135 -2.43 15.30 -13.19
C ALA A 135 -3.65 14.58 -13.74
N GLY A 136 -4.73 14.62 -12.98
CA GLY A 136 -5.97 13.96 -13.33
C GLY A 136 -7.13 14.47 -12.50
N ALA A 137 -8.34 14.07 -12.87
CA ALA A 137 -9.56 14.51 -12.23
C ALA A 137 -10.66 13.44 -12.30
N ALA A 138 -11.61 13.54 -11.39
CA ALA A 138 -12.81 12.74 -11.38
C ALA A 138 -14.05 13.62 -11.18
N LEU A 139 -15.08 13.38 -11.98
CA LEU A 139 -16.42 13.88 -11.70
C LEU A 139 -16.99 13.06 -10.55
N LYS A 140 -17.66 13.73 -9.60
CA LYS A 140 -18.38 13.07 -8.52
C LYS A 140 -19.84 13.48 -8.50
N LEU A 141 -20.69 12.49 -8.29
CA LEU A 141 -22.13 12.62 -8.18
C LEU A 141 -22.55 12.10 -6.81
N ARG A 142 -23.43 12.81 -6.11
CA ARG A 142 -24.02 12.33 -4.88
C ARG A 142 -25.54 12.43 -4.92
N ALA A 143 -26.19 11.33 -4.56
CA ALA A 143 -27.61 11.26 -4.32
C ALA A 143 -27.84 10.50 -3.01
N TRP A 144 -28.51 11.16 -2.04
CA TRP A 144 -28.65 10.64 -0.68
C TRP A 144 -27.28 10.24 -0.08
N ASP A 145 -27.20 9.06 0.52
CA ASP A 145 -25.98 8.49 1.10
C ASP A 145 -25.15 7.68 0.09
N THR A 146 -25.28 7.96 -1.20
CA THR A 146 -24.55 7.27 -2.28
C THR A 146 -23.76 8.26 -3.12
N GLU A 147 -22.48 7.96 -3.30
CA GLU A 147 -21.54 8.72 -4.12
C GLU A 147 -21.00 7.85 -5.25
N LEU A 148 -20.98 8.42 -6.45
CA LEU A 148 -20.38 7.83 -7.65
C LEU A 148 -19.26 8.77 -8.12
N LYS A 149 -18.06 8.23 -8.35
CA LYS A 149 -16.95 8.94 -8.99
C LYS A 149 -16.63 8.31 -10.33
N TRP A 150 -16.27 9.15 -11.30
CA TRP A 150 -15.81 8.72 -12.62
C TRP A 150 -14.63 9.59 -13.08
N GLY A 151 -13.50 8.94 -13.35
CA GLY A 151 -12.25 9.58 -13.75
C GLY A 151 -11.07 8.98 -13.01
N GLU A 152 -10.08 9.79 -12.68
CA GLU A 152 -8.86 9.38 -12.02
C GLU A 152 -8.91 9.66 -10.51
N MET A 153 -8.68 8.64 -9.69
CA MET A 153 -8.84 8.70 -8.24
C MET A 153 -7.93 7.71 -7.52
N ARG A 154 -7.78 7.90 -6.19
CA ARG A 154 -7.20 6.87 -5.33
C ARG A 154 -8.26 5.87 -4.91
N THR A 155 -7.84 4.62 -4.73
CA THR A 155 -8.66 3.54 -4.17
C THR A 155 -8.02 3.01 -2.89
N ALA A 156 -8.86 2.53 -1.97
CA ALA A 156 -8.42 1.99 -0.68
C ALA A 156 -9.34 0.84 -0.25
N THR A 157 -9.38 -0.22 -1.07
CA THR A 157 -10.13 -1.45 -0.78
C THR A 157 -9.17 -2.63 -0.64
N PRO A 158 -9.51 -3.68 0.12
CA PRO A 158 -8.63 -4.84 0.34
C PRO A 158 -8.28 -5.61 -0.94
N VAL A 159 -9.02 -5.41 -2.03
CA VAL A 159 -8.85 -6.11 -3.32
C VAL A 159 -8.33 -5.19 -4.43
N PHE A 160 -8.34 -3.87 -4.19
CA PHE A 160 -7.75 -2.88 -5.08
C PHE A 160 -7.45 -1.59 -4.32
N THR A 161 -6.17 -1.36 -4.06
CA THR A 161 -5.63 -0.18 -3.39
C THR A 161 -4.53 0.45 -4.23
N THR A 162 -4.65 1.76 -4.46
CA THR A 162 -3.56 2.58 -5.01
C THR A 162 -2.57 2.91 -3.90
N ALA A 163 -1.33 2.48 -4.07
CA ALA A 163 -0.28 2.64 -3.08
C ALA A 163 0.24 4.08 -2.96
N ASP A 164 0.79 4.42 -1.79
CA ASP A 164 1.42 5.72 -1.50
C ASP A 164 2.74 5.53 -0.75
N SER A 165 3.53 4.54 -1.19
CA SER A 165 4.75 4.10 -0.49
C SER A 165 6.05 4.64 -1.07
N ARG A 166 5.96 5.48 -2.11
CA ARG A 166 7.08 6.11 -2.83
C ARG A 166 6.91 7.63 -2.83
N LEU A 167 7.50 8.33 -3.80
CA LEU A 167 7.47 9.79 -3.86
C LEU A 167 6.07 10.32 -4.12
N LEU A 168 5.44 9.87 -5.21
CA LEU A 168 4.07 10.21 -5.58
C LEU A 168 3.17 8.99 -5.38
N PRO A 169 1.87 9.17 -5.14
CA PRO A 169 0.93 8.07 -5.01
C PRO A 169 0.61 7.48 -6.38
N GLU A 170 0.19 6.24 -6.38
CA GLU A 170 -0.51 5.63 -7.49
C GLU A 170 -1.90 6.23 -7.66
N MET A 171 -2.40 6.25 -8.90
CA MET A 171 -3.75 6.70 -9.24
C MET A 171 -4.41 5.66 -10.14
N ALA A 172 -5.74 5.52 -10.06
CA ALA A 172 -6.51 4.58 -10.86
C ALA A 172 -7.61 5.31 -11.64
N THR A 173 -7.79 4.93 -12.91
CA THR A 173 -8.80 5.49 -13.79
C THR A 173 -9.97 4.52 -13.95
N GLY A 174 -11.16 4.98 -13.61
CA GLY A 174 -12.35 4.15 -13.63
C GLY A 174 -13.60 4.80 -13.03
N VAL A 175 -14.52 3.94 -12.62
CA VAL A 175 -15.75 4.28 -11.92
C VAL A 175 -15.72 3.66 -10.53
N TYR A 176 -16.09 4.43 -9.52
CA TYR A 176 -16.17 3.98 -8.13
C TYR A 176 -17.49 4.41 -7.52
N LEU A 177 -18.20 3.48 -6.89
CA LEU A 177 -19.43 3.73 -6.16
C LEU A 177 -19.23 3.39 -4.69
N ARG A 178 -19.69 4.27 -3.81
CA ARG A 178 -19.76 4.05 -2.37
C ARG A 178 -21.14 4.43 -1.86
N SER A 179 -21.77 3.55 -1.10
CA SER A 179 -23.10 3.77 -0.52
C SER A 179 -23.14 3.43 0.96
N GLN A 180 -23.75 4.32 1.75
CA GLN A 180 -24.09 4.13 3.16
C GLN A 180 -25.61 4.00 3.37
N ALA A 181 -26.37 3.68 2.31
CA ALA A 181 -27.84 3.64 2.36
C ALA A 181 -28.42 2.54 3.27
N LEU A 182 -27.61 1.58 3.70
CA LEU A 182 -28.03 0.40 4.47
C LEU A 182 -27.62 0.47 5.96
N GLY A 183 -27.60 1.68 6.54
CA GLY A 183 -27.31 1.88 7.96
C GLY A 183 -25.86 1.54 8.30
N PRO A 184 -25.57 0.52 9.14
CA PRO A 184 -24.21 0.16 9.53
C PRO A 184 -23.40 -0.54 8.42
N VAL A 185 -24.03 -0.85 7.28
CA VAL A 185 -23.37 -1.49 6.13
C VAL A 185 -22.99 -0.43 5.10
N GLN A 186 -21.70 -0.37 4.77
CA GLN A 186 -21.17 0.39 3.65
C GLN A 186 -20.96 -0.56 2.47
N VAL A 187 -21.51 -0.23 1.31
CA VAL A 187 -21.34 -0.99 0.06
C VAL A 187 -20.41 -0.22 -0.88
N GLU A 188 -19.48 -0.91 -1.50
CA GLU A 188 -18.50 -0.35 -2.43
C GLU A 188 -18.44 -1.20 -3.70
N ALA A 189 -18.36 -0.56 -4.87
CA ALA A 189 -18.16 -1.24 -6.14
C ALA A 189 -17.28 -0.39 -7.06
N GLY A 190 -16.54 -1.04 -7.95
CA GLY A 190 -15.65 -0.33 -8.86
C GLY A 190 -15.39 -1.08 -10.15
N HIS A 191 -15.09 -0.32 -11.19
CA HIS A 191 -14.62 -0.79 -12.50
C HIS A 191 -13.47 0.11 -12.94
N PHE A 192 -12.27 -0.45 -13.06
CA PHE A 192 -11.05 0.29 -13.39
C PHE A 192 -10.37 -0.31 -14.60
N THR A 193 -9.81 0.55 -15.45
CA THR A 193 -9.21 0.13 -16.74
C THR A 193 -7.76 0.56 -16.91
N ALA A 194 -7.30 1.51 -16.10
CA ALA A 194 -5.94 2.02 -16.17
C ALA A 194 -5.48 2.53 -14.82
N TYR A 195 -4.18 2.78 -14.73
CA TYR A 195 -3.49 3.15 -13.53
C TYR A 195 -2.28 4.05 -13.85
N HIS A 196 -1.73 4.69 -12.84
CA HIS A 196 -0.48 5.44 -12.89
C HIS A 196 0.50 4.89 -11.87
N GLU A 197 1.68 4.44 -12.33
CA GLU A 197 2.75 4.00 -11.44
C GLU A 197 3.34 5.14 -10.60
N PHE A 198 3.98 4.77 -9.47
CA PHE A 198 4.70 5.71 -8.60
C PHE A 198 5.65 6.65 -9.36
N ALA A 199 6.35 6.11 -10.34
CA ALA A 199 7.43 6.76 -11.07
C ALA A 199 7.14 6.75 -12.58
N SER A 200 5.97 7.26 -12.95
CA SER A 200 5.49 7.37 -14.34
C SER A 200 4.82 8.71 -14.59
N SER A 201 4.92 9.22 -15.82
CA SER A 201 4.18 10.38 -16.32
C SER A 201 3.19 9.99 -17.43
N ASN A 202 3.00 8.69 -17.66
CA ASN A 202 2.02 8.20 -18.62
C ASN A 202 0.60 8.49 -18.11
N ARG A 203 -0.38 8.45 -19.01
CA ARG A 203 -1.81 8.66 -18.69
C ARG A 203 -2.56 7.36 -18.39
N ASP A 204 -2.05 6.25 -18.88
CA ASP A 204 -2.79 5.01 -19.01
C ASP A 204 -1.87 3.79 -18.91
N ASP A 205 -1.03 3.76 -17.86
CA ASP A 205 -0.29 2.54 -17.56
C ASP A 205 -1.28 1.39 -17.39
N SER A 206 -0.97 0.26 -18.04
CA SER A 206 -1.83 -0.91 -17.97
C SER A 206 -1.88 -1.43 -16.55
N LEU A 207 -3.07 -1.86 -16.11
CA LEU A 207 -3.18 -2.68 -14.91
C LEU A 207 -2.42 -3.98 -15.16
N ARG A 208 -1.59 -4.38 -14.21
CA ARG A 208 -0.84 -5.64 -14.24
C ARG A 208 -0.92 -6.31 -12.88
N THR A 209 -0.92 -7.63 -12.89
CA THR A 209 -0.70 -8.41 -11.68
C THR A 209 0.73 -8.23 -11.20
N ARG A 210 0.95 -8.27 -9.88
CA ARG A 210 2.22 -7.92 -9.25
C ARG A 210 3.29 -9.00 -9.45
N TYR A 211 2.91 -10.27 -9.35
CA TYR A 211 3.82 -11.41 -9.33
C TYR A 211 3.86 -12.15 -10.67
N SER A 212 2.73 -12.37 -11.33
CA SER A 212 2.75 -12.97 -12.68
C SER A 212 3.12 -11.96 -13.77
N ASP A 213 3.02 -10.65 -13.50
CA ASP A 213 3.22 -9.57 -14.48
C ASP A 213 2.35 -9.74 -15.74
N ALA A 214 1.15 -10.28 -15.55
CA ALA A 214 0.17 -10.44 -16.60
C ALA A 214 -0.64 -9.14 -16.76
N GLN A 215 -0.95 -8.79 -18.00
CA GLN A 215 -1.82 -7.65 -18.30
C GLN A 215 -3.24 -7.93 -17.80
N VAL A 216 -3.84 -6.93 -17.17
CA VAL A 216 -5.23 -6.90 -16.73
C VAL A 216 -5.92 -5.78 -17.50
N ARG A 217 -6.89 -6.12 -18.34
CA ARG A 217 -7.60 -5.10 -19.14
C ARG A 217 -8.57 -4.28 -18.29
N SER A 218 -9.23 -4.94 -17.34
CA SER A 218 -10.10 -4.28 -16.38
C SER A 218 -10.05 -5.00 -15.04
N LEU A 219 -10.25 -4.24 -13.97
CA LEU A 219 -10.44 -4.73 -12.61
C LEU A 219 -11.80 -4.28 -12.10
N ASP A 220 -12.65 -5.26 -11.82
CA ASP A 220 -13.97 -5.06 -11.23
C ASP A 220 -13.94 -5.50 -9.76
N PHE A 221 -14.69 -4.81 -8.90
CA PHE A 221 -15.02 -5.37 -7.59
C PHE A 221 -16.38 -4.92 -7.09
N ILE A 222 -16.90 -5.69 -6.14
CA ILE A 222 -18.01 -5.32 -5.27
C ILE A 222 -17.72 -5.84 -3.87
N GLY A 223 -18.07 -5.06 -2.85
CA GLY A 223 -17.91 -5.48 -1.48
C GLY A 223 -18.77 -4.69 -0.51
N ALA A 224 -18.76 -5.18 0.73
CA ALA A 224 -19.44 -4.54 1.83
C ALA A 224 -18.56 -4.57 3.07
N SER A 225 -18.67 -3.53 3.87
CA SER A 225 -18.11 -3.49 5.23
C SER A 225 -19.21 -3.20 6.24
N TYR A 226 -19.10 -3.85 7.40
CA TYR A 226 -20.02 -3.72 8.51
C TYR A 226 -19.23 -3.46 9.79
N ARG A 227 -19.74 -2.54 10.62
CA ARG A 227 -19.18 -2.25 11.94
C ARG A 227 -20.26 -2.30 13.01
N LEU A 228 -20.01 -3.06 14.07
CA LEU A 228 -20.83 -3.09 15.27
C LEU A 228 -20.07 -2.41 16.42
N GLY A 229 -20.32 -1.11 16.57
CA GLY A 229 -19.57 -0.25 17.48
C GLY A 229 -18.06 -0.34 17.24
N ASP A 230 -17.28 -0.30 18.31
CA ASP A 230 -15.82 -0.47 18.26
C ASP A 230 -15.38 -1.94 18.41
N ALA A 231 -16.33 -2.85 18.67
CA ALA A 231 -16.03 -4.23 19.04
C ALA A 231 -15.79 -5.12 17.83
N LEU A 232 -16.53 -4.96 16.74
CA LEU A 232 -16.50 -5.89 15.61
C LEU A 232 -16.54 -5.15 14.27
N GLY A 233 -15.59 -5.46 13.40
CA GLY A 233 -15.56 -5.10 11.99
C GLY A 233 -15.58 -6.35 11.11
N LEU A 234 -16.36 -6.31 10.04
CA LEU A 234 -16.43 -7.33 9.00
C LEU A 234 -16.27 -6.67 7.63
N LYS A 235 -15.48 -7.26 6.75
CA LYS A 235 -15.42 -6.88 5.33
C LYS A 235 -15.55 -8.12 4.47
N LEU A 236 -16.30 -8.00 3.38
CA LEU A 236 -16.48 -9.02 2.36
C LEU A 236 -16.34 -8.36 0.99
N PHE A 237 -15.42 -8.84 0.16
CA PHE A 237 -15.19 -8.31 -1.18
C PHE A 237 -15.05 -9.45 -2.19
N HIS A 238 -15.51 -9.18 -3.41
CA HIS A 238 -15.30 -10.02 -4.58
C HIS A 238 -14.72 -9.15 -5.68
N ALA A 239 -13.61 -9.59 -6.27
CA ALA A 239 -12.92 -8.88 -7.33
C ALA A 239 -12.61 -9.80 -8.51
N ARG A 240 -12.54 -9.20 -9.70
CA ARG A 240 -12.15 -9.85 -10.95
C ARG A 240 -11.06 -9.02 -11.61
N ALA A 241 -9.86 -9.59 -11.71
CA ALA A 241 -8.86 -9.13 -12.66
C ALA A 241 -9.11 -9.86 -13.98
N GLU A 242 -9.61 -9.13 -14.98
CA GLU A 242 -10.06 -9.71 -16.24
C GLU A 242 -9.00 -10.61 -16.89
N ASP A 243 -9.43 -11.79 -17.37
CA ASP A 243 -8.58 -12.82 -17.97
C ASP A 243 -7.45 -13.38 -17.08
N ASN A 244 -7.46 -13.07 -15.78
CA ASN A 244 -6.44 -13.51 -14.84
C ASN A 244 -7.03 -14.32 -13.70
N TRP A 245 -7.78 -13.68 -12.79
CA TRP A 245 -8.32 -14.33 -11.60
C TRP A 245 -9.62 -13.71 -11.11
N LEU A 246 -10.38 -14.52 -10.36
CA LEU A 246 -11.38 -14.07 -9.39
C LEU A 246 -10.78 -14.15 -8.00
N GLN A 247 -11.06 -13.16 -7.15
CA GLN A 247 -10.56 -13.11 -5.78
C GLN A 247 -11.68 -12.75 -4.82
N ASN A 248 -11.92 -13.62 -3.84
CA ASN A 248 -12.83 -13.38 -2.73
C ASN A 248 -12.03 -13.02 -1.49
N TYR A 249 -12.47 -12.01 -0.75
CA TYR A 249 -11.82 -11.55 0.46
C TYR A 249 -12.80 -11.50 1.63
N LEU A 250 -12.33 -11.93 2.80
CA LEU A 250 -12.98 -11.82 4.09
C LEU A 250 -12.01 -11.21 5.10
N ASN A 251 -12.45 -10.19 5.84
CA ASN A 251 -11.77 -9.73 7.05
C ASN A 251 -12.70 -9.73 8.26
N LEU A 252 -12.16 -10.19 9.39
CA LEU A 252 -12.80 -10.16 10.69
C LEU A 252 -11.86 -9.45 11.67
N ASN A 253 -12.27 -8.29 12.17
CA ASN A 253 -11.56 -7.53 13.20
C ASN A 253 -12.39 -7.52 14.49
N TYR A 254 -11.85 -8.07 15.57
CA TYR A 254 -12.55 -8.21 16.84
C TYR A 254 -11.74 -7.62 17.99
N ASN A 255 -12.32 -6.63 18.67
CA ASN A 255 -11.74 -5.92 19.80
C ASN A 255 -12.42 -6.36 21.11
N VAL A 256 -11.62 -6.85 22.05
CA VAL A 256 -12.06 -7.27 23.39
C VAL A 256 -11.48 -6.29 24.41
N PRO A 257 -12.28 -5.35 24.95
CA PRO A 257 -11.83 -4.49 26.04
C PRO A 257 -11.66 -5.33 27.31
N LEU A 258 -10.48 -5.27 27.93
CA LEU A 258 -10.19 -5.97 29.19
C LEU A 258 -10.36 -5.05 30.43
N GLY A 259 -10.60 -3.75 30.21
CA GLY A 259 -10.68 -2.74 31.26
C GLY A 259 -9.32 -2.11 31.58
N SER A 260 -9.32 -1.03 32.35
CA SER A 260 -8.10 -0.36 32.84
C SER A 260 -7.07 0.03 31.75
N GLY A 261 -7.56 0.44 30.58
CA GLY A 261 -6.69 0.80 29.43
C GLY A 261 -6.05 -0.40 28.72
N GLN A 262 -6.52 -1.62 28.99
CA GLN A 262 -6.09 -2.85 28.34
C GLN A 262 -7.12 -3.34 27.33
N GLY A 263 -6.64 -4.01 26.29
CA GLY A 263 -7.51 -4.66 25.31
C GLY A 263 -6.78 -5.69 24.47
N LEU A 264 -7.52 -6.67 23.98
CA LEU A 264 -7.09 -7.59 22.94
C LEU A 264 -7.72 -7.20 21.62
N ASN A 265 -6.99 -7.38 20.53
CA ASN A 265 -7.49 -7.28 19.17
C ASN A 265 -7.10 -8.56 18.42
N PHE A 266 -8.06 -9.10 17.68
CA PHE A 266 -7.87 -10.21 16.76
C PHE A 266 -8.22 -9.72 15.36
N ASP A 267 -7.31 -9.86 14.41
CA ASP A 267 -7.48 -9.38 13.05
C ASP A 267 -7.16 -10.51 12.08
N THR A 268 -8.18 -10.95 11.35
CA THR A 268 -8.09 -12.09 10.43
C THR A 268 -8.35 -11.60 9.02
N HIS A 269 -7.52 -12.05 8.09
CA HIS A 269 -7.70 -11.81 6.65
C HIS A 269 -7.65 -13.14 5.92
N VAL A 270 -8.55 -13.34 4.95
CA VAL A 270 -8.61 -14.52 4.11
C VAL A 270 -8.88 -14.08 2.67
N TYR A 271 -8.06 -14.55 1.76
CA TYR A 271 -8.23 -14.42 0.32
C TYR A 271 -8.36 -15.80 -0.31
N ARG A 272 -9.30 -15.95 -1.23
CA ARG A 272 -9.41 -17.11 -2.13
C ARG A 272 -9.32 -16.62 -3.56
N SER A 273 -8.30 -17.06 -4.29
CA SER A 273 -8.05 -16.69 -5.68
C SER A 273 -8.14 -17.93 -6.57
N ASP A 274 -8.87 -17.79 -7.68
CA ASP A 274 -9.06 -18.84 -8.69
C ASP A 274 -8.86 -18.25 -10.10
N ALA A 275 -8.20 -19.00 -10.99
CA ALA A 275 -7.98 -18.52 -12.36
C ALA A 275 -9.31 -18.39 -13.13
N THR A 276 -9.39 -17.41 -14.05
CA THR A 276 -10.59 -17.19 -14.85
C THR A 276 -10.26 -16.69 -16.27
N GLY A 277 -11.23 -16.82 -17.18
CA GLY A 277 -11.11 -16.34 -18.56
C GLY A 277 -9.95 -17.01 -19.31
N ARG A 278 -9.13 -16.20 -19.98
CA ARG A 278 -7.94 -16.66 -20.72
C ARG A 278 -6.77 -17.14 -19.85
N GLN A 279 -6.84 -16.97 -18.53
CA GLN A 279 -5.81 -17.38 -17.58
C GLN A 279 -4.41 -16.85 -17.94
N LEU A 280 -4.29 -15.55 -18.20
CA LEU A 280 -3.01 -14.91 -18.58
C LEU A 280 -1.93 -15.06 -17.49
N SER A 281 -2.35 -15.12 -16.23
CA SER A 281 -1.47 -15.45 -15.10
C SER A 281 -1.19 -16.95 -14.98
N GLY A 282 -1.97 -17.81 -15.62
CA GLY A 282 -1.90 -19.27 -15.49
C GLY A 282 -2.98 -19.88 -14.60
N PRO A 283 -2.83 -21.19 -14.31
CA PRO A 283 -3.59 -21.84 -13.26
C PRO A 283 -3.34 -21.13 -11.93
N ILE A 284 -4.41 -20.81 -11.22
CA ILE A 284 -4.40 -20.22 -9.88
C ILE A 284 -5.39 -21.01 -9.06
N ASP A 285 -4.90 -21.59 -7.97
CA ASP A 285 -5.65 -22.17 -6.87
C ASP A 285 -4.91 -21.77 -5.60
N ASN A 286 -5.33 -20.67 -4.98
CA ASN A 286 -4.61 -20.08 -3.87
C ASN A 286 -5.57 -19.61 -2.78
N THR A 287 -5.35 -20.09 -1.56
CA THR A 287 -5.99 -19.61 -0.35
C THR A 287 -4.93 -19.00 0.56
N SER A 288 -4.93 -17.68 0.68
CA SER A 288 -3.95 -16.95 1.49
C SER A 288 -4.63 -16.31 2.68
N TRP A 289 -4.11 -16.53 3.87
CA TRP A 289 -4.74 -16.02 5.09
C TRP A 289 -3.72 -15.62 6.15
N SER A 290 -4.16 -14.75 7.05
CA SER A 290 -3.39 -14.36 8.22
C SER A 290 -4.28 -14.10 9.44
N LEU A 291 -3.71 -14.31 10.62
CA LEU A 291 -4.30 -13.97 11.91
C LEU A 291 -3.26 -13.20 12.73
N ALA A 292 -3.59 -11.99 13.14
CA ALA A 292 -2.84 -11.19 14.09
C ALA A 292 -3.60 -11.08 15.41
N THR A 293 -2.91 -11.33 16.52
CA THR A 293 -3.42 -11.08 17.88
C THR A 293 -2.57 -10.00 18.53
N ALA A 294 -3.20 -8.92 18.96
CA ALA A 294 -2.54 -7.81 19.62
C ALA A 294 -3.06 -7.61 21.05
N TYR A 295 -2.15 -7.47 22.00
CA TYR A 295 -2.44 -7.05 23.37
C TYR A 295 -1.95 -5.62 23.59
N ARG A 296 -2.85 -4.74 24.01
CA ARG A 296 -2.54 -3.34 24.34
C ARG A 296 -2.61 -3.14 25.84
N VAL A 297 -1.63 -2.42 26.40
CA VAL A 297 -1.60 -1.98 27.79
C VAL A 297 -0.89 -0.63 27.90
N GLY A 298 -1.63 0.42 28.28
CA GLY A 298 -1.08 1.78 28.36
C GLY A 298 -0.49 2.23 27.02
N ALA A 299 0.80 2.59 27.02
CA ALA A 299 1.56 3.03 25.85
C ALA A 299 1.94 1.89 24.88
N HIS A 300 1.82 0.63 25.32
CA HIS A 300 2.44 -0.53 24.68
C HIS A 300 1.43 -1.36 23.91
N ARG A 301 1.85 -1.90 22.76
CA ARG A 301 1.12 -2.94 22.03
C ARG A 301 2.09 -4.05 21.63
N PHE A 302 1.74 -5.29 21.96
CA PHE A 302 2.46 -6.50 21.56
C PHE A 302 1.60 -7.27 20.58
N THR A 303 2.12 -7.60 19.41
CA THR A 303 1.38 -8.32 18.38
C THR A 303 2.13 -9.58 17.96
N LEU A 304 1.43 -10.70 17.91
CA LEU A 304 1.89 -11.93 17.28
C LEU A 304 1.01 -12.19 16.05
N ALA A 305 1.61 -12.55 14.92
CA ALA A 305 0.84 -12.90 13.73
C ALA A 305 1.36 -14.17 13.07
N TYR A 306 0.44 -14.91 12.45
CA TYR A 306 0.70 -16.05 11.59
C TYR A 306 0.06 -15.79 10.22
N GLN A 307 0.74 -16.18 9.15
CA GLN A 307 0.24 -16.11 7.79
C GLN A 307 0.62 -17.39 7.04
N GLN A 308 -0.28 -17.84 6.18
CA GLN A 308 -0.06 -19.00 5.33
C GLN A 308 -0.60 -18.74 3.93
N ILE A 309 0.21 -19.12 2.95
CA ILE A 309 -0.13 -19.17 1.53
C ILE A 309 -0.36 -20.62 1.18
N ASP A 310 -1.61 -21.00 0.99
CA ASP A 310 -1.99 -22.38 0.67
C ASP A 310 -2.30 -22.47 -0.82
N GLY A 311 -1.36 -22.98 -1.60
CA GLY A 311 -1.44 -23.08 -3.05
C GLY A 311 -0.06 -23.15 -3.69
N ASP A 312 -0.03 -23.62 -4.94
CA ASP A 312 1.20 -23.78 -5.74
C ASP A 312 1.62 -22.49 -6.47
N THR A 313 0.85 -21.41 -6.31
CA THR A 313 1.17 -20.05 -6.77
C THR A 313 1.35 -19.11 -5.57
N PRO A 314 2.07 -17.99 -5.70
CA PRO A 314 2.06 -16.99 -4.65
C PRO A 314 0.69 -16.32 -4.57
N PHE A 315 0.45 -15.61 -3.47
CA PHE A 315 -0.66 -14.65 -3.46
C PHE A 315 -0.33 -13.51 -4.42
N ASP A 316 -1.18 -13.28 -5.41
CA ASP A 316 -1.01 -12.20 -6.39
C ASP A 316 -2.14 -11.17 -6.27
N TYR A 317 -1.84 -9.96 -6.72
CA TYR A 317 -2.73 -8.81 -6.64
C TYR A 317 -2.42 -7.80 -7.76
N VAL A 318 -3.28 -6.80 -7.96
CA VAL A 318 -3.06 -5.72 -8.95
C VAL A 318 -2.61 -4.45 -8.24
N GLY A 319 -1.65 -3.73 -8.83
CA GLY A 319 -1.12 -2.46 -8.31
C GLY A 319 0.01 -2.63 -7.28
N GLY A 320 0.36 -1.57 -6.57
CA GLY A 320 1.55 -1.54 -5.70
C GLY A 320 1.36 -2.12 -4.30
N LEU A 321 0.13 -2.13 -3.74
CA LEU A 321 -0.14 -2.50 -2.34
C LEU A 321 -1.55 -3.09 -2.10
N SER A 322 -2.09 -3.91 -3.02
CA SER A 322 -3.40 -4.55 -2.83
C SER A 322 -3.30 -5.87 -2.05
N ILE A 323 -2.69 -5.83 -0.86
CA ILE A 323 -2.45 -7.00 0.00
C ILE A 323 -2.68 -6.65 1.47
N ASP A 324 -3.81 -7.10 2.03
CA ASP A 324 -4.10 -6.98 3.47
C ASP A 324 -3.78 -8.31 4.18
N LEU A 325 -2.52 -8.72 4.19
CA LEU A 325 -2.06 -9.86 4.99
C LEU A 325 -1.08 -9.38 6.07
N ALA A 326 -1.18 -9.95 7.28
CA ALA A 326 -0.49 -9.44 8.47
C ALA A 326 1.04 -9.39 8.34
N ASN A 327 1.63 -10.29 7.55
CA ASN A 327 3.07 -10.38 7.32
C ASN A 327 3.49 -9.77 5.97
N SER A 328 2.62 -9.02 5.30
CA SER A 328 3.06 -8.08 4.25
C SER A 328 3.78 -6.90 4.89
N VAL A 329 5.08 -6.79 4.64
CA VAL A 329 5.99 -5.90 5.38
C VAL A 329 6.77 -4.95 4.47
N GLN A 330 7.91 -4.41 4.90
CA GLN A 330 8.54 -3.29 4.19
C GLN A 330 9.19 -3.73 2.87
N LEU A 331 9.85 -4.89 2.88
CA LEU A 331 10.57 -5.45 1.76
C LEU A 331 9.85 -6.65 1.15
N SER A 332 9.42 -7.61 1.97
CA SER A 332 8.74 -8.83 1.52
C SER A 332 7.27 -8.87 1.91
N ASP A 333 6.46 -9.53 1.08
CA ASP A 333 5.06 -9.83 1.37
C ASP A 333 4.87 -11.17 2.10
N PHE A 334 5.96 -11.96 2.23
CA PHE A 334 5.94 -13.32 2.78
C PHE A 334 4.83 -14.19 2.15
N ASN A 335 4.72 -14.09 0.82
CA ASN A 335 3.58 -14.56 0.06
C ASN A 335 3.91 -15.64 -1.00
N ALA A 336 5.10 -16.25 -0.92
CA ALA A 336 5.51 -17.32 -1.82
C ALA A 336 4.62 -18.57 -1.69
N PRO A 337 4.51 -19.41 -2.74
CA PRO A 337 3.72 -20.65 -2.72
C PRO A 337 4.02 -21.52 -1.50
N GLY A 338 3.00 -22.03 -0.80
CA GLY A 338 3.16 -22.88 0.38
C GLY A 338 3.75 -22.21 1.64
N MET A 339 4.16 -20.94 1.58
CA MET A 339 4.92 -20.28 2.65
C MET A 339 4.08 -20.18 3.93
N LYS A 340 4.73 -20.48 5.07
CA LYS A 340 4.23 -20.21 6.42
C LYS A 340 5.13 -19.15 7.05
N SER A 341 4.55 -18.06 7.51
CA SER A 341 5.28 -16.96 8.13
C SER A 341 4.73 -16.58 9.51
N GLN A 342 5.63 -16.14 10.38
CA GLN A 342 5.35 -15.77 11.77
C GLN A 342 5.97 -14.42 12.09
N GLN A 343 5.24 -13.58 12.80
CA GLN A 343 5.68 -12.23 13.19
C GLN A 343 5.55 -12.02 14.68
N ALA A 344 6.56 -11.37 15.26
CA ALA A 344 6.47 -10.70 16.55
C ALA A 344 6.68 -9.20 16.34
N ARG A 345 5.77 -8.38 16.87
CA ARG A 345 5.77 -6.92 16.70
C ARG A 345 5.52 -6.22 18.02
N TYR A 346 6.18 -5.08 18.20
CA TYR A 346 6.00 -4.18 19.32
C TYR A 346 5.78 -2.76 18.81
N ASP A 347 4.75 -2.09 19.32
CA ASP A 347 4.48 -0.68 19.09
C ASP A 347 4.47 0.07 20.43
N LEU A 348 4.98 1.31 20.41
CA LEU A 348 5.03 2.22 21.53
C LEU A 348 4.52 3.60 21.11
N ASP A 349 3.46 4.08 21.79
CA ASP A 349 2.97 5.45 21.69
C ASP A 349 3.58 6.29 22.82
N LEU A 350 4.52 7.18 22.47
CA LEU A 350 5.22 7.99 23.46
C LEU A 350 4.39 9.20 23.94
N ALA A 351 3.17 9.41 23.44
CA ALA A 351 2.25 10.40 24.03
C ALA A 351 1.97 10.10 25.51
N ALA A 352 1.80 8.82 25.85
CA ALA A 352 1.63 8.38 27.24
C ALA A 352 2.90 8.57 28.10
N LEU A 353 4.05 8.82 27.47
CA LEU A 353 5.34 9.12 28.11
C LEU A 353 5.71 10.61 28.03
N GLY A 354 4.77 11.47 27.63
CA GLY A 354 4.96 12.93 27.59
C GLY A 354 5.56 13.48 26.29
N ILE A 355 5.70 12.66 25.24
CA ILE A 355 6.21 13.06 23.92
C ILE A 355 5.11 12.85 22.88
N PRO A 356 4.06 13.69 22.86
CA PRO A 356 2.93 13.52 21.94
C PRO A 356 3.40 13.63 20.48
N GLY A 357 2.85 12.75 19.64
CA GLY A 357 3.18 12.68 18.21
C GLY A 357 4.36 11.76 17.88
N LEU A 358 5.15 11.31 18.86
CA LEU A 358 6.25 10.36 18.65
C LEU A 358 5.75 8.92 18.85
N SER A 359 6.02 8.06 17.89
CA SER A 359 5.74 6.62 17.97
C SER A 359 6.92 5.80 17.44
N PHE A 360 7.06 4.61 18.01
CA PHE A 360 8.07 3.62 17.65
C PHE A 360 7.39 2.29 17.35
N MET A 361 7.85 1.60 16.30
CA MET A 361 7.47 0.24 16.00
C MET A 361 8.70 -0.58 15.64
N THR A 362 8.74 -1.83 16.08
CA THR A 362 9.64 -2.83 15.52
C THR A 362 8.92 -4.15 15.35
N ARG A 363 9.30 -4.91 14.32
CA ARG A 363 8.79 -6.25 14.08
C ARG A 363 9.85 -7.15 13.50
N TYR A 364 9.77 -8.43 13.84
CA TYR A 364 10.58 -9.48 13.27
C TYR A 364 9.65 -10.52 12.65
N VAL A 365 9.84 -10.79 11.37
CA VAL A 365 9.07 -11.77 10.59
C VAL A 365 9.99 -12.88 10.14
N THR A 366 9.53 -14.12 10.20
CA THR A 366 10.21 -15.28 9.63
C THR A 366 9.29 -15.99 8.64
N GLY A 367 9.85 -16.55 7.58
CA GLY A 367 9.14 -17.34 6.58
C GLY A 367 9.86 -18.67 6.35
N ARG A 368 9.10 -19.74 6.10
CA ARG A 368 9.65 -21.05 5.74
C ARG A 368 8.63 -21.91 5.01
N GLY A 369 9.12 -23.02 4.45
CA GLY A 369 8.28 -24.09 3.91
C GLY A 369 7.52 -23.68 2.65
N ALA A 370 8.02 -22.65 1.95
CA ALA A 370 7.55 -22.39 0.61
C ALA A 370 7.93 -23.58 -0.29
N SER A 371 7.06 -23.90 -1.22
CA SER A 371 7.19 -25.04 -2.12
C SER A 371 6.29 -24.79 -3.31
N ASP A 372 6.83 -24.92 -4.50
CA ASP A 372 6.15 -24.79 -5.78
C ASP A 372 6.19 -26.11 -6.55
N ASN A 373 5.96 -27.23 -5.85
CA ASN A 373 5.93 -28.59 -6.40
C ASN A 373 4.89 -28.71 -7.54
N GLY A 374 5.26 -28.32 -8.75
CA GLY A 374 4.36 -28.23 -9.89
C GLY A 374 4.70 -27.10 -10.87
N TRP A 375 5.52 -26.12 -10.45
CA TRP A 375 6.04 -25.10 -11.36
C TRP A 375 6.97 -25.75 -12.39
N THR A 376 6.77 -25.40 -13.66
CA THR A 376 7.61 -25.87 -14.78
C THR A 376 8.17 -24.67 -15.53
N PRO A 377 9.46 -24.69 -15.94
CA PRO A 377 10.03 -23.61 -16.74
C PRO A 377 9.21 -23.35 -18.00
N GLY A 378 8.72 -22.12 -18.17
CA GLY A 378 7.86 -21.73 -19.29
C GLY A 378 6.37 -22.01 -19.10
N ALA A 379 5.95 -22.59 -17.96
CA ALA A 379 4.55 -22.54 -17.54
C ALA A 379 4.21 -21.20 -16.87
N HIS A 380 2.93 -20.88 -16.95
CA HIS A 380 2.32 -19.64 -16.47
C HIS A 380 2.62 -19.35 -14.97
N PHE A 381 2.61 -18.07 -14.57
CA PHE A 381 3.52 -17.47 -13.56
C PHE A 381 4.99 -17.62 -13.98
N ALA A 382 5.34 -17.12 -15.16
CA ALA A 382 6.73 -17.12 -15.68
C ALA A 382 7.64 -16.09 -14.98
N GLY A 383 7.33 -15.79 -13.72
CA GLY A 383 6.75 -14.49 -13.44
C GLY A 383 7.67 -13.29 -13.56
N GLY A 384 7.02 -12.15 -13.39
CA GLY A 384 7.57 -10.85 -13.65
C GLY A 384 8.89 -10.54 -12.93
N PRO A 385 9.38 -9.30 -13.05
CA PRO A 385 10.62 -8.87 -12.40
C PRO A 385 10.72 -9.13 -10.88
N ALA A 386 9.59 -9.45 -10.24
CA ALA A 386 9.46 -9.78 -8.82
C ALA A 386 9.17 -11.25 -8.51
N SER A 387 9.29 -12.15 -9.50
CA SER A 387 9.01 -13.58 -9.33
C SER A 387 10.27 -14.40 -9.55
N THR A 388 10.45 -15.41 -8.71
CA THR A 388 11.68 -16.19 -8.61
C THR A 388 11.31 -17.60 -8.19
N TYR A 389 10.76 -18.35 -9.15
CA TYR A 389 10.25 -19.70 -8.93
C TYR A 389 11.33 -20.77 -9.09
N GLY A 390 11.10 -21.93 -8.48
CA GLY A 390 11.80 -23.19 -8.75
C GLY A 390 12.89 -23.59 -7.76
N MET A 391 13.05 -22.89 -6.61
CA MET A 391 14.17 -23.14 -5.68
C MET A 391 13.80 -23.05 -4.19
N TYR A 392 12.53 -23.27 -3.82
CA TYR A 392 12.08 -23.03 -2.45
C TYR A 392 12.32 -24.17 -1.45
N ASP A 393 12.80 -25.34 -1.89
CA ASP A 393 13.04 -26.46 -0.98
C ASP A 393 14.07 -26.08 0.09
N GLY A 394 13.67 -26.14 1.36
CA GLY A 394 14.49 -25.72 2.49
C GLY A 394 14.65 -24.20 2.66
N ALA A 395 14.04 -23.36 1.82
CA ALA A 395 14.17 -21.91 1.87
C ALA A 395 13.58 -21.31 3.16
N ARG A 396 14.31 -20.32 3.70
CA ARG A 396 14.02 -19.63 4.95
C ARG A 396 14.36 -18.16 4.81
N TRP A 397 13.46 -17.33 5.33
CA TRP A 397 13.56 -15.88 5.28
C TRP A 397 13.39 -15.28 6.66
N HIS A 398 14.01 -14.13 6.87
CA HIS A 398 13.59 -13.24 7.94
C HIS A 398 13.74 -11.77 7.57
N GLU A 399 12.87 -10.95 8.16
CA GLU A 399 12.89 -9.49 8.03
C GLU A 399 12.76 -8.85 9.41
N LEU A 400 13.63 -7.88 9.70
CA LEU A 400 13.53 -7.00 10.87
C LEU A 400 13.20 -5.60 10.37
N ASP A 401 12.10 -5.03 10.86
CA ASP A 401 11.72 -3.65 10.59
C ASP A 401 11.79 -2.80 11.86
N ILE A 402 12.16 -1.53 11.69
CA ILE A 402 12.07 -0.48 12.68
C ILE A 402 11.44 0.75 12.00
N ASP A 403 10.43 1.34 12.64
CA ASP A 403 9.76 2.55 12.18
C ASP A 403 9.69 3.56 13.33
N VAL A 404 10.25 4.74 13.11
CA VAL A 404 10.18 5.87 14.04
C VAL A 404 9.44 6.98 13.34
N ARG A 405 8.36 7.46 13.96
CA ARG A 405 7.49 8.49 13.40
C ARG A 405 7.29 9.60 14.42
N TYR A 406 7.46 10.84 14.02
CA TYR A 406 7.10 12.02 14.79
C TYR A 406 6.21 12.95 13.98
N VAL A 407 5.06 13.32 14.52
CA VAL A 407 4.21 14.38 13.96
C VAL A 407 4.32 15.61 14.85
N VAL A 408 4.71 16.75 14.29
CA VAL A 408 4.80 18.01 15.03
C VAL A 408 3.41 18.44 15.48
N GLN A 409 3.25 18.64 16.79
CA GLN A 409 1.94 18.86 17.41
C GLN A 409 1.47 20.32 17.37
N GLN A 410 2.39 21.29 17.30
CA GLN A 410 2.08 22.71 17.46
C GLN A 410 3.07 23.63 16.73
N GLY A 411 2.74 24.91 16.63
CA GLY A 411 3.56 25.92 15.96
C GLY A 411 3.37 25.92 14.45
N TRP A 412 4.25 26.65 13.75
CA TRP A 412 4.16 26.84 12.29
C TRP A 412 4.36 25.55 11.50
N ALA A 413 5.05 24.55 12.05
CA ALA A 413 5.27 23.25 11.41
C ALA A 413 4.24 22.19 11.86
N ARG A 414 3.13 22.58 12.51
CA ARG A 414 2.10 21.63 12.98
C ARG A 414 1.64 20.74 11.82
N GLY A 415 1.57 19.44 12.08
CA GLY A 415 1.20 18.45 11.07
C GLY A 415 2.38 17.92 10.24
N MET A 416 3.57 18.53 10.35
CA MET A 416 4.77 17.99 9.70
C MET A 416 5.09 16.60 10.26
N LEU A 417 5.22 15.62 9.37
CA LEU A 417 5.65 14.25 9.64
C LEU A 417 7.16 14.16 9.42
N LEU A 418 7.86 13.59 10.39
CA LEU A 418 9.20 13.04 10.21
C LEU A 418 9.12 11.54 10.45
N ARG A 419 9.55 10.75 9.47
CA ARG A 419 9.51 9.29 9.56
C ARG A 419 10.82 8.69 9.06
N THR A 420 11.39 7.80 9.86
CA THR A 420 12.54 7.00 9.47
C THR A 420 12.15 5.53 9.56
N ARG A 421 12.42 4.80 8.49
CA ARG A 421 12.18 3.36 8.44
C ARG A 421 13.48 2.64 8.11
N PHE A 422 13.72 1.55 8.82
CA PHE A 422 14.84 0.66 8.59
C PHE A 422 14.31 -0.76 8.43
N ALA A 423 14.84 -1.48 7.46
CA ALA A 423 14.51 -2.89 7.25
C ALA A 423 15.78 -3.69 6.94
N THR A 424 15.90 -4.88 7.52
CA THR A 424 16.90 -5.88 7.09
C THR A 424 16.21 -7.16 6.70
N TYR A 425 16.38 -7.57 5.45
CA TYR A 425 15.90 -8.85 4.95
C TYR A 425 17.06 -9.80 4.73
N ARG A 426 16.89 -11.06 5.10
CA ARG A 426 17.88 -12.12 4.89
C ARG A 426 17.22 -13.41 4.44
N GLY A 427 17.87 -14.10 3.52
CA GLY A 427 17.53 -15.46 3.09
C GLY A 427 18.70 -16.43 3.28
N ASN A 428 18.41 -17.73 3.39
CA ASN A 428 19.43 -18.75 3.12
C ASN A 428 19.71 -18.89 1.61
N HIS A 429 20.60 -19.81 1.24
CA HIS A 429 20.99 -20.01 -0.16
C HIS A 429 19.80 -20.35 -1.06
N GLU A 430 18.90 -21.18 -0.57
CA GLU A 430 17.69 -21.62 -1.26
C GLU A 430 16.68 -20.47 -1.41
N ALA A 431 16.69 -19.51 -0.49
CA ALA A 431 15.90 -18.29 -0.55
C ALA A 431 16.47 -17.20 -1.48
N ALA A 432 17.72 -17.34 -1.96
CA ALA A 432 18.41 -16.28 -2.71
C ALA A 432 17.77 -15.96 -4.06
N ALA A 433 16.89 -16.85 -4.55
CA ALA A 433 16.05 -16.57 -5.70
C ALA A 433 15.07 -15.44 -5.36
N ASP A 434 14.35 -15.47 -4.23
CA ASP A 434 13.29 -14.50 -3.86
C ASP A 434 13.76 -13.04 -3.90
N LEU A 435 14.58 -12.70 -2.92
CA LEU A 435 15.24 -11.42 -2.81
C LEU A 435 16.66 -11.66 -2.33
N GLN A 436 17.57 -10.82 -2.81
CA GLN A 436 18.90 -10.76 -2.22
C GLN A 436 18.83 -10.18 -0.81
N ASP A 437 19.81 -10.50 0.02
CA ASP A 437 19.96 -9.89 1.34
C ASP A 437 20.01 -8.36 1.20
N ILE A 438 19.16 -7.65 1.95
CA ILE A 438 18.96 -6.20 1.82
C ILE A 438 19.09 -5.54 3.19
N ASN A 439 19.76 -4.39 3.23
CA ASN A 439 19.51 -3.36 4.25
C ASN A 439 18.85 -2.16 3.57
N GLU A 440 17.76 -1.66 4.13
CA GLU A 440 17.06 -0.52 3.54
C GLU A 440 16.78 0.56 4.58
N VAL A 441 17.05 1.81 4.21
CA VAL A 441 16.73 3.01 4.97
C VAL A 441 15.82 3.90 4.14
N ARG A 442 14.74 4.38 4.75
CA ARG A 442 13.87 5.40 4.17
C ARG A 442 13.75 6.56 5.16
N VAL A 443 14.01 7.78 4.71
CA VAL A 443 13.78 9.00 5.50
C VAL A 443 12.78 9.85 4.75
N ILE A 444 11.65 10.13 5.40
CA ILE A 444 10.49 10.77 4.80
C ILE A 444 10.12 11.97 5.67
N VAL A 445 10.07 13.14 5.06
CA VAL A 445 9.53 14.36 5.69
C VAL A 445 8.34 14.81 4.88
N GLU A 446 7.17 14.90 5.50
CA GLU A 446 5.96 15.43 4.85
C GLU A 446 5.44 16.66 5.58
N TYR A 447 5.02 17.67 4.82
CA TYR A 447 4.39 18.85 5.38
C TYR A 447 3.11 19.19 4.60
N PRO A 448 1.92 18.93 5.18
CA PRO A 448 0.65 19.28 4.56
C PRO A 448 0.34 20.76 4.78
N LEU A 449 -0.04 21.44 3.70
CA LEU A 449 -0.52 22.82 3.71
C LEU A 449 -1.98 22.84 3.28
N ASP A 450 -2.83 23.31 4.18
CA ASP A 450 -4.21 23.62 3.87
C ASP A 450 -4.27 25.00 3.22
N LEU A 451 -4.73 25.06 1.97
CA LEU A 451 -4.75 26.27 1.14
C LEU A 451 -6.15 26.87 1.01
N LEU A 452 -7.21 26.05 1.15
CA LEU A 452 -8.62 26.43 1.11
C LEU A 452 -9.47 25.55 2.04
#